data_AF-A0A7Y6GDV5-F1
#
_entry.id   AF-A0A7Y6GDV5-F1
#
_cell.length_a   1.000
_cell.length_b   1.000
_cell.length_c   1.000
_cell.angle_alpha   90.00
_cell.angle_beta   90.00
_cell.angle_gamma   90.00
#
_symmetry.space_group_name_H-M   'P 1'
#
loop_
_entity.id
_entity.type
_entity.pdbx_description
1 polymer ?
#
loop_
_entity_poly.entity_id
_entity_poly.type
_entity_poly.pdbx_seq_one_letter_code
_entity_poly.pdbx_strand_id
1 'polypeptide(L)'
;MDVFVCAGCGTELTAPVSRVALPVHTHYGAWEELHPPLMEPATYAVDPLPTGPPWRLWEDVGEDVAAEQGVYAPVYAVSFGARNRIVIAPGDSRSMTLILEKCEGYCRGVDGRAGPNLACAGCGRPVATRVDDCGSWQTVWLEPAAVVRRSSGLPAGPPPGWNDLKRVPPVEADGSWSRRWEAALGVMLAHLVAATEARPVALPSGPVTELLGHAVSRCLSPGPEARSAGAAVGLAVGLAGPGISTARPRPEVLLVPRHPLTGAPWHPPGDEGAVVPLDSGVWAYLAHPDDETSPVPATGVVPQGVLRDDYPLPPHPWRPLLPHRDAFRHTLVRLPAVRGPGLSRFRAR
;
A
#
# COMPACT_ATOMS: atom_id res chain seq x y z
N MET A 1 0.39 -22.76 10.32
CA MET A 1 -0.09 -22.04 9.12
C MET A 1 -1.59 -22.28 8.98
N ASP A 2 -2.26 -21.52 8.12
CA ASP A 2 -3.68 -21.66 7.83
C ASP A 2 -3.89 -22.26 6.44
N VAL A 3 -5.02 -22.94 6.24
CA VAL A 3 -5.55 -23.29 4.93
C VAL A 3 -6.99 -22.78 4.84
N PHE A 4 -7.38 -22.25 3.68
CA PHE A 4 -8.78 -21.91 3.43
C PHE A 4 -9.45 -23.07 2.69
N VAL A 5 -10.61 -23.47 3.19
CA VAL A 5 -11.42 -24.55 2.60
C VAL A 5 -12.76 -24.00 2.13
N CYS A 6 -13.38 -24.64 1.14
CA CYS A 6 -14.71 -24.27 0.68
C CYS A 6 -15.73 -24.45 1.80
N ALA A 7 -16.51 -23.42 2.11
CA ALA A 7 -17.56 -23.48 3.11
C ALA A 7 -18.69 -24.48 2.75
N GLY A 8 -18.84 -24.82 1.46
CA GLY A 8 -19.87 -25.74 0.99
C GLY A 8 -19.54 -27.21 1.10
N CYS A 9 -18.32 -27.61 0.72
CA CYS A 9 -17.93 -29.01 0.63
C CYS A 9 -16.63 -29.37 1.36
N GLY A 10 -15.95 -28.40 1.98
CA GLY A 10 -14.71 -28.63 2.73
C GLY A 10 -13.46 -28.86 1.88
N THR A 11 -13.54 -28.79 0.55
CA THR A 11 -12.38 -28.90 -0.34
C THR A 11 -11.35 -27.81 -0.03
N GLU A 12 -10.07 -28.17 0.10
CA GLU A 12 -8.98 -27.21 0.27
C GLU A 12 -8.83 -26.32 -0.97
N LEU A 13 -8.83 -25.01 -0.73
CA LEU A 13 -8.83 -23.97 -1.75
C LEU A 13 -7.49 -23.24 -1.84
N THR A 14 -6.61 -23.42 -0.86
CA THR A 14 -5.29 -22.78 -0.84
C THR A 14 -4.20 -23.77 -0.46
N ALA A 15 -2.97 -23.46 -0.83
CA ALA A 15 -1.81 -23.97 -0.12
C ALA A 15 -1.83 -23.48 1.35
N PRO A 16 -1.04 -24.08 2.24
CA PRO A 16 -0.79 -23.51 3.56
C PRO A 16 -0.23 -22.09 3.45
N VAL A 17 -0.87 -21.13 4.10
CA VAL A 17 -0.53 -19.71 4.07
C VAL A 17 -0.39 -19.14 5.48
N SER A 18 0.43 -18.09 5.62
CA SER A 18 0.60 -17.35 6.87
C SER A 18 0.06 -15.93 6.75
N ARG A 19 -0.55 -15.42 7.82
CA ARG A 19 -1.10 -14.06 7.81
C ARG A 19 0.00 -13.02 7.80
N VAL A 20 -0.18 -11.98 6.98
CA VAL A 20 0.61 -10.74 7.00
C VAL A 20 -0.33 -9.52 6.92
N ALA A 21 0.22 -8.33 7.07
CA ALA A 21 -0.49 -7.07 6.88
C ALA A 21 -0.84 -6.88 5.40
N LEU A 22 -1.99 -6.26 5.13
CA LEU A 22 -2.37 -5.89 3.76
C LEU A 22 -1.36 -4.85 3.21
N PRO A 23 -0.70 -5.13 2.07
CA PRO A 23 0.24 -4.17 1.48
C PRO A 23 -0.44 -2.84 1.14
N VAL A 24 0.23 -1.71 1.39
CA VAL A 24 -0.40 -0.38 1.16
C VAL A 24 -0.72 -0.13 -0.32
N HIS A 25 -0.04 -0.83 -1.22
CA HIS A 25 -0.17 -0.71 -2.67
C HIS A 25 -1.23 -1.65 -3.27
N THR A 26 -1.96 -2.42 -2.44
CA THR A 26 -2.96 -3.42 -2.85
C THR A 26 -3.87 -2.98 -3.99
N HIS A 27 -4.39 -1.76 -3.91
CA HIS A 27 -5.39 -1.23 -4.85
C HIS A 27 -4.81 -0.28 -5.88
N TYR A 28 -3.48 -0.17 -5.96
CA TYR A 28 -2.80 0.88 -6.73
C TYR A 28 -1.73 0.25 -7.62
N GLY A 29 -2.03 0.06 -8.91
CA GLY A 29 -1.06 -0.36 -9.93
C GLY A 29 -0.78 0.76 -10.93
N ALA A 30 -0.22 0.39 -12.09
CA ALA A 30 0.14 1.32 -13.16
C ALA A 30 -0.40 0.85 -14.51
N TRP A 31 -1.18 1.72 -15.16
CA TRP A 31 -1.84 1.45 -16.44
C TRP A 31 -0.91 0.82 -17.48
N GLU A 32 -1.44 -0.12 -18.28
CA GLU A 32 -0.74 -0.85 -19.36
C GLU A 32 0.46 -1.73 -18.97
N GLU A 33 0.80 -1.83 -17.67
CA GLU A 33 1.86 -2.70 -17.16
C GLU A 33 1.30 -3.96 -16.50
N LEU A 34 1.95 -5.10 -16.71
CA LEU A 34 1.67 -6.31 -15.95
C LEU A 34 2.45 -6.26 -14.64
N HIS A 35 1.75 -6.34 -13.51
CA HIS A 35 2.38 -6.35 -12.19
C HIS A 35 2.64 -7.78 -11.73
N PRO A 36 3.66 -8.01 -10.88
CA PRO A 36 3.84 -9.29 -10.23
C PRO A 36 2.69 -9.60 -9.25
N PRO A 37 2.65 -10.81 -8.65
CA PRO A 37 1.79 -11.10 -7.52
C PRO A 37 1.92 -10.05 -6.42
N LEU A 38 0.77 -9.59 -5.89
CA LEU A 38 0.73 -8.65 -4.77
C LEU A 38 1.34 -9.24 -3.50
N MET A 39 1.01 -10.50 -3.25
CA MET A 39 1.35 -11.22 -2.04
C MET A 39 2.58 -12.09 -2.31
N GLU A 40 3.48 -12.13 -1.33
CA GLU A 40 4.54 -13.13 -1.31
C GLU A 40 3.94 -14.54 -1.24
N PRO A 41 4.56 -15.55 -1.88
CA PRO A 41 4.09 -16.94 -1.79
C PRO A 41 3.91 -17.41 -0.35
N ALA A 42 2.92 -18.26 -0.12
CA ALA A 42 2.54 -18.78 1.19
C ALA A 42 2.13 -17.70 2.22
N THR A 43 1.64 -16.55 1.76
CA THR A 43 1.08 -15.50 2.62
C THR A 43 -0.35 -15.13 2.25
N TYR A 44 -1.10 -14.61 3.22
CA TYR A 44 -2.41 -14.02 2.98
C TYR A 44 -2.58 -12.74 3.79
N ALA A 45 -3.41 -11.83 3.28
CA ALA A 45 -3.88 -10.66 4.01
C ALA A 45 -5.40 -10.57 3.96
N VAL A 46 -5.97 -9.77 4.87
CA VAL A 46 -7.40 -9.50 4.93
C VAL A 46 -7.60 -8.02 4.67
N ASP A 47 -8.44 -7.69 3.69
CA ASP A 47 -8.90 -6.32 3.47
C ASP A 47 -10.15 -6.06 4.31
N PRO A 48 -10.06 -5.22 5.36
CA PRO A 48 -11.19 -4.93 6.23
C PRO A 48 -12.27 -4.08 5.56
N LEU A 49 -11.93 -3.40 4.46
CA LEU A 49 -12.83 -2.47 3.78
C LEU A 49 -13.82 -3.21 2.87
N PRO A 50 -15.03 -2.66 2.66
CA PRO A 50 -15.92 -3.15 1.63
C PRO A 50 -15.28 -2.87 0.27
N THR A 51 -15.15 -3.91 -0.56
CA THR A 51 -14.60 -3.80 -1.91
C THR A 51 -15.45 -4.55 -2.92
N GLY A 52 -15.49 -4.02 -4.15
CA GLY A 52 -16.26 -4.60 -5.25
C GLY A 52 -17.75 -4.24 -5.23
N PRO A 53 -18.55 -4.86 -6.12
CA PRO A 53 -19.98 -4.59 -6.21
C PRO A 53 -20.77 -5.13 -5.00
N PRO A 54 -21.98 -4.59 -4.75
CA PRO A 54 -22.63 -3.51 -5.50
C PRO A 54 -22.03 -2.14 -5.20
N TRP A 55 -21.94 -1.31 -6.24
CA TRP A 55 -21.52 0.09 -6.15
C TRP A 55 -22.75 1.00 -6.19
N ARG A 56 -22.80 2.01 -5.33
CA ARG A 56 -23.87 3.03 -5.32
C ARG A 56 -23.26 4.41 -5.44
N LEU A 57 -23.89 5.31 -6.20
CA LEU A 57 -23.38 6.66 -6.37
C LEU A 57 -23.38 7.40 -5.03
N TRP A 58 -22.37 8.24 -4.79
CA TRP A 58 -22.25 9.00 -3.53
C TRP A 58 -23.52 9.82 -3.22
N GLU A 59 -24.10 10.44 -4.25
CA GLU A 59 -25.29 11.29 -4.13
C GLU A 59 -26.53 10.53 -3.66
N ASP A 60 -26.62 9.23 -3.97
CA ASP A 60 -27.74 8.37 -3.56
C ASP A 60 -27.54 7.73 -2.18
N VAL A 61 -26.31 7.73 -1.67
CA VAL A 61 -25.94 7.08 -0.40
C VAL A 61 -26.06 8.06 0.77
N GLY A 62 -25.65 9.31 0.56
CA GLY A 62 -25.55 10.31 1.62
C GLY A 62 -24.30 10.14 2.50
N GLU A 63 -23.93 11.20 3.23
CA GLU A 63 -22.64 11.27 3.94
C GLU A 63 -22.53 10.29 5.12
N ASP A 64 -23.62 10.05 5.85
CA ASP A 64 -23.60 9.19 7.04
C ASP A 64 -23.46 7.72 6.66
N VAL A 65 -24.24 7.25 5.69
CA VAL A 65 -24.15 5.88 5.19
C VAL A 65 -22.80 5.63 4.50
N ALA A 66 -22.25 6.64 3.80
CA ALA A 66 -20.91 6.53 3.23
C ALA A 66 -19.83 6.43 4.32
N ALA A 67 -19.98 7.15 5.44
CA ALA A 67 -19.06 7.07 6.58
C ALA A 67 -19.09 5.68 7.24
N GLU A 68 -20.25 5.00 7.29
CA GLU A 68 -20.33 3.59 7.72
C GLU A 68 -19.53 2.66 6.79
N GLN A 69 -19.43 2.99 5.49
CA GLN A 69 -18.54 2.31 4.53
C GLN A 69 -17.08 2.80 4.57
N GLY A 70 -16.76 3.67 5.55
CA GLY A 70 -15.43 4.22 5.75
C GLY A 70 -15.03 5.26 4.71
N VAL A 71 -16.00 5.99 4.12
CA VAL A 71 -15.75 7.06 3.15
C VAL A 71 -16.35 8.37 3.69
N TYR A 72 -15.49 9.37 3.91
CA TYR A 72 -15.82 10.60 4.63
C TYR A 72 -15.86 11.85 3.75
N ALA A 73 -15.52 11.73 2.47
CA ALA A 73 -15.55 12.80 1.48
C ALA A 73 -16.09 12.30 0.12
N PRO A 74 -16.59 13.21 -0.75
CA PRO A 74 -17.22 12.82 -2.01
C PRO A 74 -16.34 11.95 -2.91
N VAL A 75 -16.92 10.85 -3.38
CA VAL A 75 -16.37 9.97 -4.41
C VAL A 75 -17.39 9.80 -5.54
N TYR A 76 -17.01 9.09 -6.61
CA TYR A 76 -17.96 8.73 -7.66
C TYR A 76 -18.99 7.71 -7.14
N ALA A 77 -18.52 6.58 -6.60
CA ALA A 77 -19.34 5.53 -6.05
C ALA A 77 -18.74 4.93 -4.77
N VAL A 78 -19.61 4.46 -3.89
CA VAL A 78 -19.29 3.78 -2.63
C VAL A 78 -19.55 2.28 -2.81
N SER A 79 -18.57 1.46 -2.40
CA SER A 79 -18.70 0.00 -2.40
C SER A 79 -19.55 -0.46 -1.22
N PHE A 80 -20.51 -1.34 -1.51
CA PHE A 80 -21.25 -2.15 -0.54
C PHE A 80 -20.90 -3.63 -0.69
N GLY A 81 -19.74 -3.92 -1.28
CA GLY A 81 -19.24 -5.27 -1.43
C GLY A 81 -18.82 -5.89 -0.10
N ALA A 82 -18.36 -7.13 -0.17
CA ALA A 82 -17.97 -7.88 1.01
C ALA A 82 -16.80 -7.21 1.75
N ARG A 83 -16.88 -7.21 3.09
CA ARG A 83 -15.78 -6.85 3.99
C ARG A 83 -14.97 -8.08 4.33
N ASN A 84 -13.72 -7.89 4.74
CA ASN A 84 -12.83 -8.97 5.15
C ASN A 84 -12.52 -9.96 4.02
N ARG A 85 -12.45 -9.48 2.77
CA ARG A 85 -11.99 -10.31 1.65
C ARG A 85 -10.53 -10.69 1.89
N ILE A 86 -10.18 -11.90 1.52
CA ILE A 86 -8.86 -12.47 1.80
C ILE A 86 -8.07 -12.50 0.50
N VAL A 87 -6.90 -11.87 0.46
CA VAL A 87 -6.02 -11.91 -0.70
C VAL A 87 -4.89 -12.91 -0.48
N ILE A 88 -4.60 -13.70 -1.52
CA ILE A 88 -3.46 -14.60 -1.62
C ILE A 88 -2.74 -14.38 -2.95
N ALA A 89 -1.51 -14.90 -3.06
CA ALA A 89 -0.83 -14.98 -4.34
C ALA A 89 -1.58 -15.98 -5.25
N PRO A 90 -1.71 -15.72 -6.56
CA PRO A 90 -2.40 -16.65 -7.45
C PRO A 90 -1.82 -18.07 -7.43
N GLY A 91 -0.50 -18.21 -7.23
CA GLY A 91 0.20 -19.48 -7.12
C GLY A 91 -0.17 -20.31 -5.89
N ASP A 92 -0.77 -19.70 -4.86
CA ASP A 92 -1.24 -20.39 -3.66
C ASP A 92 -2.66 -20.96 -3.82
N SER A 93 -3.32 -20.75 -4.96
CA SER A 93 -4.66 -21.28 -5.21
C SER A 93 -4.64 -22.80 -5.45
N ARG A 94 -5.62 -23.52 -4.89
CA ARG A 94 -5.80 -24.97 -5.06
C ARG A 94 -7.25 -25.29 -5.37
N SER A 95 -7.50 -26.35 -6.14
CA SER A 95 -8.84 -26.91 -6.35
C SER A 95 -9.90 -25.88 -6.78
N MET A 96 -9.51 -24.90 -7.60
CA MET A 96 -10.40 -23.90 -8.20
C MET A 96 -10.34 -24.01 -9.71
N THR A 97 -11.49 -23.83 -10.37
CA THR A 97 -11.61 -23.75 -11.81
C THR A 97 -12.17 -22.39 -12.22
N LEU A 98 -11.80 -21.89 -13.40
CA LEU A 98 -12.31 -20.64 -13.92
C LEU A 98 -13.78 -20.77 -14.31
N ILE A 99 -14.57 -19.74 -14.00
CA ILE A 99 -15.92 -19.53 -14.54
C ILE A 99 -15.74 -18.64 -15.76
N LEU A 100 -15.62 -19.25 -16.94
CA LEU A 100 -15.18 -18.56 -18.16
C LEU A 100 -16.08 -17.37 -18.53
N GLU A 101 -17.37 -17.46 -18.25
CA GLU A 101 -18.36 -16.41 -18.48
C GLU A 101 -18.13 -15.16 -17.60
N LYS A 102 -17.23 -15.25 -16.60
CA LYS A 102 -16.87 -14.17 -15.68
C LYS A 102 -15.39 -13.78 -15.77
N CYS A 103 -14.69 -14.27 -16.78
CA CYS A 103 -13.27 -13.98 -17.04
C CYS A 103 -13.09 -12.82 -18.04
N GLU A 104 -14.08 -11.95 -18.17
CA GLU A 104 -13.93 -10.72 -18.94
C GLU A 104 -12.92 -9.76 -18.30
N GLY A 105 -12.43 -8.83 -19.12
CA GLY A 105 -11.34 -7.95 -18.83
C GLY A 105 -11.44 -6.62 -19.56
N TYR A 106 -10.61 -5.66 -19.19
CA TYR A 106 -10.53 -4.40 -19.93
C TYR A 106 -9.35 -4.37 -20.89
N CYS A 107 -8.18 -4.83 -20.45
CA CYS A 107 -6.92 -4.54 -21.14
C CYS A 107 -6.24 -5.79 -21.74
N ARG A 108 -5.67 -6.65 -20.90
CA ARG A 108 -4.87 -7.82 -21.29
C ARG A 108 -5.28 -9.12 -20.58
N GLY A 109 -6.14 -9.06 -19.57
CA GLY A 109 -6.55 -10.25 -18.83
C GLY A 109 -7.78 -9.99 -17.96
N VAL A 110 -7.90 -10.68 -16.84
CA VAL A 110 -9.14 -10.70 -16.05
C VAL A 110 -9.09 -9.65 -14.95
N ASP A 111 -9.98 -8.67 -14.97
CA ASP A 111 -9.96 -7.57 -13.98
C ASP A 111 -10.86 -7.79 -12.76
N GLY A 112 -11.63 -8.89 -12.76
CA GLY A 112 -12.49 -9.28 -11.65
C GLY A 112 -13.79 -8.46 -11.51
N ARG A 113 -14.14 -7.61 -12.48
CA ARG A 113 -15.34 -6.74 -12.42
C ARG A 113 -16.65 -7.50 -12.24
N ALA A 114 -16.73 -8.72 -12.77
CA ALA A 114 -17.92 -9.59 -12.71
C ALA A 114 -18.09 -10.31 -11.35
N GLY A 115 -17.23 -10.02 -10.37
CA GLY A 115 -17.22 -10.67 -9.07
C GLY A 115 -16.49 -12.02 -9.11
N PRO A 116 -16.91 -13.02 -8.31
CA PRO A 116 -16.23 -14.32 -8.26
C PRO A 116 -16.20 -15.03 -9.61
N ASN A 117 -14.99 -15.25 -10.13
CA ASN A 117 -14.68 -15.90 -11.40
C ASN A 117 -13.91 -17.21 -11.23
N LEU A 118 -13.72 -17.65 -9.98
CA LEU A 118 -13.17 -18.94 -9.60
C LEU A 118 -14.22 -19.72 -8.81
N ALA A 119 -14.50 -20.94 -9.27
CA ALA A 119 -15.39 -21.90 -8.61
C ALA A 119 -14.59 -23.02 -7.93
N CYS A 120 -15.08 -23.51 -6.80
CA CYS A 120 -14.55 -24.71 -6.15
C CYS A 120 -14.70 -25.92 -7.09
N ALA A 121 -13.62 -26.63 -7.35
CA ALA A 121 -13.63 -27.83 -8.20
C ALA A 121 -14.46 -28.98 -7.61
N GLY A 122 -14.68 -29.00 -6.29
CA GLY A 122 -15.45 -30.05 -5.62
C GLY A 122 -16.98 -29.88 -5.71
N CYS A 123 -17.49 -28.64 -5.64
CA CYS A 123 -18.94 -28.39 -5.60
C CYS A 123 -19.44 -27.32 -6.58
N GLY A 124 -18.57 -26.72 -7.39
CA GLY A 124 -18.91 -25.71 -8.39
C GLY A 124 -19.29 -24.33 -7.84
N ARG A 125 -19.33 -24.14 -6.51
CA ARG A 125 -19.67 -22.83 -5.91
C ARG A 125 -18.61 -21.78 -6.26
N PRO A 126 -18.99 -20.55 -6.64
CA PRO A 126 -18.05 -19.44 -6.75
C PRO A 126 -17.44 -19.13 -5.38
N VAL A 127 -16.12 -19.07 -5.29
CA VAL A 127 -15.38 -18.93 -4.02
C VAL A 127 -14.36 -17.81 -4.04
N ALA A 128 -13.93 -17.34 -5.21
CA ALA A 128 -12.89 -16.32 -5.31
C ALA A 128 -12.94 -15.52 -6.62
N THR A 129 -12.25 -14.38 -6.64
CA THR A 129 -11.99 -13.55 -7.81
C THR A 129 -10.50 -13.50 -8.08
N ARG A 130 -10.08 -13.99 -9.24
CA ARG A 130 -8.75 -13.73 -9.82
C ARG A 130 -8.75 -12.35 -10.46
N VAL A 131 -7.70 -11.58 -10.18
CA VAL A 131 -7.33 -10.37 -10.93
C VAL A 131 -5.95 -10.60 -11.51
N ASP A 132 -5.85 -10.44 -12.82
CA ASP A 132 -4.65 -10.61 -13.64
C ASP A 132 -4.87 -9.81 -14.93
N ASP A 133 -4.97 -8.48 -14.78
CA ASP A 133 -5.14 -7.53 -15.88
C ASP A 133 -4.09 -6.42 -15.76
N CYS A 134 -3.80 -5.73 -16.86
CA CYS A 134 -2.84 -4.63 -16.86
C CYS A 134 -3.25 -3.53 -15.87
N GLY A 135 -2.29 -2.94 -15.18
CA GLY A 135 -2.53 -1.94 -14.14
C GLY A 135 -3.09 -2.45 -12.82
N SER A 136 -3.25 -3.76 -12.67
CA SER A 136 -3.61 -4.38 -11.40
C SER A 136 -2.52 -5.34 -10.94
N TRP A 137 -2.32 -5.43 -9.63
CA TRP A 137 -1.51 -6.49 -9.05
C TRP A 137 -2.18 -7.84 -9.26
N GLN A 138 -1.38 -8.87 -9.55
CA GLN A 138 -1.92 -10.21 -9.67
C GLN A 138 -2.38 -10.71 -8.30
N THR A 139 -3.66 -11.06 -8.18
CA THR A 139 -4.28 -11.44 -6.92
C THR A 139 -5.33 -12.52 -7.10
N VAL A 140 -5.55 -13.28 -6.03
CA VAL A 140 -6.79 -14.06 -5.85
C VAL A 140 -7.45 -13.60 -4.56
N TRP A 141 -8.67 -13.10 -4.67
CA TRP A 141 -9.50 -12.63 -3.56
C TRP A 141 -10.53 -13.69 -3.21
N LEU A 142 -10.39 -14.35 -2.07
CA LEU A 142 -11.37 -15.30 -1.56
C LEU A 142 -12.58 -14.56 -0.98
N GLU A 143 -13.77 -15.05 -1.30
CA GLU A 143 -15.02 -14.54 -0.75
C GLU A 143 -15.21 -15.03 0.68
N PRO A 144 -15.30 -14.13 1.68
CA PRO A 144 -15.27 -14.49 3.09
C PRO A 144 -16.43 -15.38 3.51
N ALA A 145 -17.60 -15.25 2.86
CA ALA A 145 -18.75 -16.11 3.10
C ALA A 145 -18.65 -17.49 2.41
N ALA A 146 -17.74 -17.65 1.45
CA ALA A 146 -17.58 -18.87 0.66
C ALA A 146 -16.43 -19.77 1.16
N VAL A 147 -15.62 -19.26 2.10
CA VAL A 147 -14.46 -19.97 2.65
C VAL A 147 -14.48 -20.05 4.17
N VAL A 148 -13.83 -21.08 4.70
CA VAL A 148 -13.58 -21.25 6.13
C VAL A 148 -12.08 -21.42 6.35
N ARG A 149 -11.53 -20.65 7.28
CA ARG A 149 -10.14 -20.80 7.71
C ARG A 149 -9.99 -22.01 8.63
N ARG A 150 -9.00 -22.87 8.36
CA ARG A 150 -8.63 -24.03 9.18
C ARG A 150 -7.13 -23.98 9.47
N SER A 151 -6.72 -24.61 10.57
CA SER A 151 -5.30 -24.88 10.81
C SER A 151 -4.84 -25.95 9.82
N SER A 152 -3.71 -25.73 9.14
CA SER A 152 -3.15 -26.75 8.25
C SER A 152 -2.39 -27.86 8.99
N GLY A 153 -2.22 -27.73 10.32
CA GLY A 153 -1.37 -28.63 11.11
C GLY A 153 0.14 -28.42 10.90
N LEU A 154 0.54 -27.67 9.87
CA LEU A 154 1.94 -27.32 9.64
C LEU A 154 2.38 -26.18 10.58
N PRO A 155 3.61 -26.26 11.12
CA PRO A 155 4.15 -25.17 11.92
C PRO A 155 4.21 -23.90 11.07
N ALA A 156 3.69 -22.79 11.60
CA ALA A 156 4.07 -21.49 11.07
C ALA A 156 5.48 -21.16 11.60
N GLY A 157 6.31 -20.51 10.80
CA GLY A 157 7.47 -19.79 11.34
C GLY A 157 7.00 -18.73 12.37
N PRO A 158 7.94 -18.14 13.15
CA PRO A 158 7.58 -17.04 14.04
C PRO A 158 6.86 -15.94 13.24
N PRO A 159 5.79 -15.34 13.79
CA PRO A 159 5.09 -14.26 13.11
C PRO A 159 6.05 -13.10 12.85
N PRO A 160 6.00 -12.45 11.67
CA PRO A 160 6.89 -11.35 11.38
C PRO A 160 6.63 -10.18 12.34
N GLY A 161 7.70 -9.66 12.93
CA GLY A 161 7.71 -8.54 13.86
C GLY A 161 8.58 -7.39 13.36
N TRP A 162 8.86 -6.44 14.26
CA TRP A 162 9.63 -5.23 13.94
C TRP A 162 11.08 -5.47 13.49
N ASN A 163 11.63 -6.65 13.76
CA ASN A 163 12.98 -7.02 13.32
C ASN A 163 13.00 -7.62 11.90
N ASP A 164 11.82 -7.86 11.30
CA ASP A 164 11.68 -8.52 9.99
C ASP A 164 11.39 -7.52 8.86
N LEU A 165 11.64 -6.23 9.07
CA LEU A 165 11.37 -5.20 8.07
C LEU A 165 12.39 -5.29 6.94
N LYS A 166 11.93 -5.65 5.74
CA LYS A 166 12.75 -5.77 4.54
C LYS A 166 12.72 -4.49 3.73
N ARG A 167 13.90 -3.97 3.38
CA ARG A 167 14.05 -2.79 2.51
C ARG A 167 13.47 -3.07 1.11
N VAL A 168 12.85 -2.06 0.52
CA VAL A 168 12.37 -2.08 -0.86
C VAL A 168 13.07 -0.96 -1.62
N PRO A 169 13.87 -1.27 -2.67
CA PRO A 169 14.51 -0.25 -3.49
C PRO A 169 13.49 0.70 -4.15
N PRO A 170 13.81 2.00 -4.30
CA PRO A 170 12.91 2.97 -4.91
C PRO A 170 12.82 2.87 -6.43
N VAL A 171 13.79 2.23 -7.07
CA VAL A 171 13.90 2.12 -8.54
C VAL A 171 13.80 0.65 -8.93
N GLU A 172 12.96 0.37 -9.93
CA GLU A 172 12.81 -0.96 -10.52
C GLU A 172 14.01 -1.31 -11.41
N ALA A 173 14.15 -2.59 -11.78
CA ALA A 173 15.27 -3.05 -12.60
C ALA A 173 15.34 -2.38 -14.00
N ASP A 174 14.23 -1.85 -14.50
CA ASP A 174 14.15 -1.12 -15.76
C ASP A 174 14.50 0.38 -15.64
N GLY A 175 14.85 0.86 -14.44
CA GLY A 175 15.16 2.26 -14.15
C GLY A 175 13.95 3.16 -13.90
N SER A 176 12.74 2.61 -13.89
CA SER A 176 11.54 3.34 -13.51
C SER A 176 11.39 3.45 -11.98
N TRP A 177 10.59 4.41 -11.51
CA TRP A 177 10.23 4.45 -10.09
C TRP A 177 9.38 3.25 -9.73
N SER A 178 9.63 2.67 -8.56
CA SER A 178 8.84 1.57 -8.05
C SER A 178 7.39 1.95 -7.84
N ARG A 179 6.48 1.14 -8.39
CA ARG A 179 5.03 1.34 -8.25
C ARG A 179 4.58 1.22 -6.80
N ARG A 180 5.26 0.35 -6.05
CA ARG A 180 5.10 0.26 -4.60
C ARG A 180 5.49 1.55 -3.91
N TRP A 181 6.57 2.21 -4.34
CA TRP A 181 6.98 3.51 -3.81
C TRP A 181 6.01 4.64 -4.17
N GLU A 182 5.56 4.72 -5.43
CA GLU A 182 4.57 5.72 -5.86
C GLU A 182 3.27 5.60 -5.05
N ALA A 183 2.78 4.37 -4.85
CA ALA A 183 1.61 4.08 -4.03
C ALA A 183 1.83 4.39 -2.54
N ALA A 184 2.94 3.95 -1.96
CA ALA A 184 3.29 4.23 -0.57
C ALA A 184 3.42 5.72 -0.28
N LEU A 185 3.99 6.49 -1.22
CA LEU A 185 4.08 7.94 -1.15
C LEU A 185 2.69 8.60 -1.18
N GLY A 186 1.78 8.11 -2.03
CA GLY A 186 0.39 8.58 -2.06
C GLY A 186 -0.33 8.36 -0.73
N VAL A 187 -0.23 7.15 -0.17
CA VAL A 187 -0.81 6.80 1.14
C VAL A 187 -0.22 7.66 2.26
N MET A 188 1.12 7.76 2.33
CA MET A 188 1.81 8.58 3.33
C MET A 188 1.38 10.05 3.25
N LEU A 189 1.33 10.64 2.05
CA LEU A 189 0.92 12.04 1.88
C LEU A 189 -0.51 12.28 2.33
N ALA A 190 -1.43 11.33 2.11
CA ALA A 190 -2.81 11.46 2.61
C ALA A 190 -2.86 11.53 4.14
N HIS A 191 -2.11 10.67 4.81
CA HIS A 191 -1.97 10.70 6.27
C HIS A 191 -1.26 11.96 6.76
N LEU A 192 -0.22 12.43 6.06
CA LEU A 192 0.50 13.65 6.40
C LEU A 192 -0.40 14.88 6.29
N VAL A 193 -1.12 15.03 5.17
CA VAL A 193 -2.11 16.09 4.97
C VAL A 193 -3.16 16.08 6.07
N ALA A 194 -3.65 14.90 6.44
CA ALA A 194 -4.62 14.74 7.52
C ALA A 194 -4.04 15.15 8.89
N ALA A 195 -2.83 14.71 9.22
CA ALA A 195 -2.17 15.00 10.50
C ALA A 195 -1.77 16.48 10.64
N THR A 196 -1.44 17.15 9.53
CA THR A 196 -0.98 18.55 9.55
C THR A 196 -2.08 19.56 9.25
N GLU A 197 -3.29 19.11 8.92
CA GLU A 197 -4.37 19.93 8.37
C GLU A 197 -3.91 20.74 7.15
N ALA A 198 -3.12 20.11 6.28
CA ALA A 198 -2.50 20.70 5.10
C ALA A 198 -1.55 21.88 5.37
N ARG A 199 -1.08 22.07 6.60
CA ARG A 199 -0.05 23.06 6.93
C ARG A 199 1.31 22.67 6.30
N PRO A 200 2.15 23.65 5.94
CA PRO A 200 3.51 23.38 5.47
C PRO A 200 4.33 22.59 6.49
N VAL A 201 5.26 21.78 5.99
CA VAL A 201 6.13 20.93 6.82
C VAL A 201 7.60 21.11 6.44
N ALA A 202 8.49 20.89 7.40
CA ALA A 202 9.92 20.79 7.20
C ALA A 202 10.36 19.33 7.36
N LEU A 203 10.92 18.74 6.30
CA LEU A 203 11.44 17.38 6.31
C LEU A 203 12.87 17.33 6.87
N PRO A 204 13.30 16.21 7.45
CA PRO A 204 14.68 16.06 7.91
C PRO A 204 15.63 15.90 6.72
N SER A 205 16.87 16.38 6.87
CA SER A 205 17.91 16.24 5.85
C SER A 205 18.18 14.78 5.45
N GLY A 206 18.77 14.57 4.28
CA GLY A 206 19.14 13.25 3.76
C GLY A 206 18.03 12.59 2.94
N PRO A 207 18.00 11.24 2.87
CA PRO A 207 17.17 10.49 1.92
C PRO A 207 15.68 10.82 1.98
N VAL A 208 15.17 11.18 3.16
CA VAL A 208 13.77 11.58 3.35
C VAL A 208 13.44 12.85 2.54
N THR A 209 14.27 13.89 2.66
CA THR A 209 14.06 15.12 1.87
C THR A 209 14.37 14.90 0.39
N GLU A 210 15.41 14.14 0.07
CA GLU A 210 15.82 13.87 -1.32
C GLU A 210 14.74 13.12 -2.12
N LEU A 211 14.13 12.09 -1.54
CA LEU A 211 13.14 11.26 -2.23
C LEU A 211 11.70 11.79 -2.10
N LEU A 212 11.32 12.34 -0.94
CA LEU A 212 9.93 12.72 -0.66
C LEU A 212 9.68 14.23 -0.83
N GLY A 213 10.73 15.05 -0.79
CA GLY A 213 10.61 16.51 -0.68
C GLY A 213 9.87 17.18 -1.82
N HIS A 214 10.07 16.72 -3.06
CA HIS A 214 9.36 17.27 -4.22
C HIS A 214 7.84 17.05 -4.10
N ALA A 215 7.41 15.83 -3.76
CA ALA A 215 6.01 15.47 -3.64
C ALA A 215 5.34 16.17 -2.44
N VAL A 216 6.02 16.20 -1.29
CA VAL A 216 5.57 16.91 -0.08
C VAL A 216 5.39 18.41 -0.37
N SER A 217 6.37 19.04 -0.99
CA SER A 217 6.31 20.46 -1.35
C SER A 217 5.13 20.74 -2.27
N ARG A 218 4.90 19.92 -3.31
CA ARG A 218 3.76 20.09 -4.21
C ARG A 218 2.41 19.93 -3.53
N CYS A 219 2.29 19.03 -2.55
CA CYS A 219 1.03 18.75 -1.87
C CYS A 219 0.71 19.77 -0.76
N LEU A 220 1.72 20.17 0.01
CA LEU A 220 1.59 21.03 1.20
C LEU A 220 2.05 22.47 0.97
N SER A 221 2.29 22.88 -0.29
CA SER A 221 2.61 24.26 -0.61
C SER A 221 1.50 25.20 -0.12
N PRO A 222 1.88 26.33 0.54
CA PRO A 222 0.92 27.35 0.93
C PRO A 222 0.20 27.90 -0.32
N GLY A 223 -1.09 28.20 -0.17
CA GLY A 223 -1.85 28.89 -1.20
C GLY A 223 -1.25 30.28 -1.51
N PRO A 224 -1.67 30.92 -2.62
CA PRO A 224 -1.17 32.25 -3.02
C PRO A 224 -1.16 33.28 -1.89
N GLU A 225 -2.18 33.27 -1.03
CA GLU A 225 -2.38 34.24 0.07
C GLU A 225 -1.38 34.05 1.22
N ALA A 226 -0.97 32.83 1.53
CA ALA A 226 -0.01 32.53 2.59
C ALA A 226 1.45 32.81 2.17
N ARG A 227 1.73 32.92 0.87
CA ARG A 227 3.06 33.37 0.37
C ARG A 227 3.32 34.86 0.64
N SER A 228 2.26 35.65 0.80
CA SER A 228 2.36 37.10 1.06
C SER A 228 2.52 37.45 2.55
N ALA A 229 2.32 36.49 3.46
CA ALA A 229 2.33 36.72 4.91
C ALA A 229 3.69 36.42 5.59
N GLY A 230 4.76 36.19 4.82
CA GLY A 230 6.04 35.71 5.35
C GLY A 230 6.01 34.20 5.59
N ALA A 231 7.12 33.51 5.30
CA ALA A 231 7.21 32.05 5.35
C ALA A 231 6.84 31.53 6.75
N ALA A 232 5.65 30.94 6.89
CA ALA A 232 5.28 30.22 8.09
C ALA A 232 6.31 29.10 8.33
N VAL A 233 6.89 29.05 9.53
CA VAL A 233 7.76 27.94 9.93
C VAL A 233 6.93 26.65 9.84
N GLY A 234 7.35 25.75 8.94
CA GLY A 234 6.65 24.48 8.73
C GLY A 234 6.77 23.59 9.96
N LEU A 235 5.77 22.73 10.18
CA LEU A 235 5.82 21.71 11.23
C LEU A 235 7.00 20.77 10.96
N ALA A 236 7.83 20.49 11.96
CA ALA A 236 8.95 19.59 11.77
C ALA A 236 8.46 18.14 11.68
N VAL A 237 8.99 17.44 10.68
CA VAL A 237 8.77 16.02 10.46
C VAL A 237 10.06 15.29 10.80
N GLY A 238 9.97 14.19 11.54
CA GLY A 238 11.10 13.29 11.81
C GLY A 238 10.85 11.89 11.27
N LEU A 239 11.92 11.13 11.02
CA LEU A 239 11.84 9.69 10.81
C LEU A 239 12.05 8.99 12.16
N ALA A 240 11.18 8.04 12.52
CA ALA A 240 11.32 7.26 13.75
C ALA A 240 10.81 5.82 13.54
N GLY A 241 11.26 4.90 14.40
CA GLY A 241 10.79 3.52 14.34
C GLY A 241 11.64 2.58 15.20
N PRO A 242 11.42 1.26 15.09
CA PRO A 242 12.17 0.25 15.81
C PRO A 242 13.68 0.42 15.61
N GLY A 243 14.44 0.43 16.71
CA GLY A 243 15.90 0.57 16.66
C GLY A 243 16.42 1.98 16.39
N ILE A 244 15.56 2.97 16.11
CA ILE A 244 15.96 4.36 15.87
C ILE A 244 15.50 5.23 17.04
N SER A 245 16.45 5.99 17.60
CA SER A 245 16.13 6.96 18.66
C SER A 245 15.35 8.13 18.08
N THR A 246 14.25 8.50 18.73
CA THR A 246 13.51 9.72 18.39
C THR A 246 14.35 10.96 18.70
N ALA A 247 14.47 11.87 17.73
CA ALA A 247 15.19 13.13 17.91
C ALA A 247 14.64 13.94 19.10
N ARG A 248 15.51 14.72 19.73
CA ARG A 248 15.17 15.67 20.81
C ARG A 248 15.63 17.07 20.41
N PRO A 249 14.73 18.08 20.35
CA PRO A 249 13.29 18.01 20.66
C PRO A 249 12.52 17.12 19.68
N ARG A 250 11.39 16.55 20.14
CA ARG A 250 10.54 15.67 19.34
C ARG A 250 9.88 16.49 18.22
N PRO A 251 10.04 16.12 16.94
CA PRO A 251 9.35 16.75 15.82
C PRO A 251 7.83 16.68 16.00
N GLU A 252 7.06 17.60 15.42
CA GLU A 252 5.60 17.63 15.51
C GLU A 252 4.93 16.43 14.85
N VAL A 253 5.55 15.83 13.83
CA VAL A 253 5.07 14.62 13.16
C VAL A 253 6.20 13.61 12.97
N LEU A 254 5.93 12.33 13.23
CA LEU A 254 6.87 11.24 12.96
C LEU A 254 6.42 10.39 11.78
N LEU A 255 7.30 10.17 10.80
CA LEU A 255 7.15 9.14 9.78
C LEU A 255 7.60 7.80 10.36
N VAL A 256 6.71 6.82 10.40
CA VAL A 256 6.90 5.54 11.12
C VAL A 256 6.54 4.34 10.25
N PRO A 257 7.15 3.15 10.46
CA PRO A 257 6.79 1.97 9.70
C PRO A 257 5.44 1.41 10.17
N ARG A 258 4.84 0.57 9.33
CA ARG A 258 3.71 -0.29 9.70
C ARG A 258 4.21 -1.68 10.14
N HIS A 259 3.53 -2.28 11.10
CA HIS A 259 3.85 -3.63 11.58
C HIS A 259 3.60 -4.65 10.46
N PRO A 260 4.53 -5.57 10.16
CA PRO A 260 4.42 -6.47 9.00
C PRO A 260 3.29 -7.50 9.14
N LEU A 261 2.88 -7.86 10.36
CA LEU A 261 1.69 -8.69 10.61
C LEU A 261 0.36 -7.91 10.68
N THR A 262 0.29 -6.81 11.45
CA THR A 262 -0.98 -6.17 11.78
C THR A 262 -1.30 -4.95 10.93
N GLY A 263 -0.28 -4.36 10.30
CA GLY A 263 -0.40 -3.09 9.57
C GLY A 263 -0.58 -1.88 10.48
N ALA A 264 -0.52 -2.04 11.80
CA ALA A 264 -0.59 -0.92 12.73
C ALA A 264 0.67 -0.04 12.62
N PRO A 265 0.55 1.30 12.68
CA PRO A 265 1.71 2.18 12.76
C PRO A 265 2.52 1.87 14.02
N TRP A 266 3.83 2.01 13.93
CA TRP A 266 4.70 2.00 15.11
C TRP A 266 4.49 3.29 15.92
N HIS A 267 4.46 3.18 17.24
CA HIS A 267 4.41 4.32 18.16
C HIS A 267 5.62 4.26 19.11
N PRO A 268 6.29 5.40 19.37
CA PRO A 268 7.30 5.45 20.41
C PRO A 268 6.66 5.14 21.78
N PRO A 269 7.31 4.35 22.65
CA PRO A 269 6.79 4.05 23.97
C PRO A 269 6.54 5.33 24.78
N GLY A 270 5.29 5.53 25.22
CA GLY A 270 4.90 6.71 26.01
C GLY A 270 4.76 8.01 25.21
N ASP A 271 4.78 7.96 23.87
CA ASP A 271 4.50 9.10 22.99
C ASP A 271 3.17 8.89 22.25
N GLU A 272 2.21 9.79 22.50
CA GLU A 272 0.90 9.82 21.82
C GLU A 272 0.83 10.89 20.72
N GLY A 273 1.94 11.54 20.41
CA GLY A 273 1.99 12.58 19.40
C GLY A 273 1.72 12.04 17.99
N ALA A 274 1.49 12.96 17.05
CA ALA A 274 1.12 12.62 15.68
C ALA A 274 2.16 11.75 14.99
N VAL A 275 1.69 10.64 14.41
CA VAL A 275 2.49 9.73 13.56
C VAL A 275 1.82 9.59 12.20
N VAL A 276 2.64 9.40 11.18
CA VAL A 276 2.22 9.18 9.80
C VAL A 276 2.78 7.83 9.35
N PRO A 277 1.93 6.83 9.06
CA PRO A 277 2.39 5.52 8.63
C PRO A 277 3.01 5.60 7.24
N LEU A 278 4.10 4.85 7.08
CA LEU A 278 4.76 4.58 5.82
C LEU A 278 4.80 3.07 5.56
N ASP A 279 4.84 2.66 4.29
CA ASP A 279 5.12 1.26 3.95
C ASP A 279 6.40 0.80 4.65
N SER A 280 6.37 -0.38 5.25
CA SER A 280 7.47 -0.84 6.10
C SER A 280 8.78 -1.01 5.35
N GLY A 281 8.74 -1.38 4.06
CA GLY A 281 9.94 -1.55 3.25
C GLY A 281 10.49 -0.23 2.71
N VAL A 282 9.60 0.73 2.41
CA VAL A 282 9.98 2.11 2.09
C VAL A 282 10.60 2.78 3.32
N TRP A 283 9.99 2.62 4.48
CA TRP A 283 10.56 3.12 5.74
C TRP A 283 11.92 2.50 6.03
N ALA A 284 12.06 1.17 5.92
CA ALA A 284 13.34 0.50 6.14
C ALA A 284 14.43 0.99 5.19
N TYR A 285 14.07 1.34 3.95
CA TYR A 285 15.01 1.95 2.99
C TYR A 285 15.51 3.32 3.46
N LEU A 286 14.61 4.18 3.93
CA LEU A 286 14.93 5.53 4.40
C LEU A 286 15.65 5.54 5.76
N ALA A 287 15.35 4.57 6.61
CA ALA A 287 15.89 4.41 7.96
C ALA A 287 17.36 3.93 7.96
N HIS A 288 17.71 3.10 6.98
CA HIS A 288 19.02 2.44 6.89
C HIS A 288 19.63 2.67 5.50
N PRO A 289 19.91 3.93 5.12
CA PRO A 289 20.41 4.22 3.78
C PRO A 289 21.77 3.56 3.51
N ASP A 290 22.64 3.53 4.52
CA ASP A 290 24.02 3.02 4.42
C ASP A 290 24.13 1.49 4.35
N ASP A 291 23.08 0.74 4.69
CA ASP A 291 23.04 -0.73 4.56
C ASP A 291 22.79 -1.16 3.10
N GLU A 292 23.01 -0.26 2.14
CA GLU A 292 22.87 -0.54 0.72
C GLU A 292 23.92 -1.58 0.32
N THR A 293 23.49 -2.83 0.24
CA THR A 293 24.27 -3.95 -0.29
C THR A 293 24.41 -3.93 -1.81
N SER A 294 23.97 -2.85 -2.47
CA SER A 294 24.31 -2.62 -3.87
C SER A 294 25.81 -2.37 -3.96
N PRO A 295 26.55 -3.05 -4.84
CA PRO A 295 28.01 -2.97 -4.92
C PRO A 295 28.45 -1.64 -5.59
N VAL A 296 28.01 -0.50 -5.07
CA VAL A 296 28.36 0.83 -5.56
C VAL A 296 29.69 1.24 -4.90
N PRO A 297 30.79 1.42 -5.66
CA PRO A 297 32.00 1.99 -5.10
C PRO A 297 31.78 3.48 -4.85
N ALA A 298 32.22 3.97 -3.69
CA ALA A 298 32.20 5.39 -3.32
C ALA A 298 32.95 6.33 -4.28
N THR A 299 33.64 5.81 -5.30
CA THR A 299 34.56 6.56 -6.16
C THR A 299 34.14 6.67 -7.62
N GLY A 300 32.99 6.13 -8.04
CA GLY A 300 32.40 6.34 -9.37
C GLY A 300 33.23 5.86 -10.58
N VAL A 301 34.49 5.44 -10.39
CA VAL A 301 35.38 4.95 -11.44
C VAL A 301 36.13 3.72 -10.94
N VAL A 302 35.95 2.62 -11.66
CA VAL A 302 36.67 1.37 -11.46
C VAL A 302 38.03 1.46 -12.18
N PRO A 303 39.15 1.06 -11.57
CA PRO A 303 40.46 1.05 -12.24
C PRO A 303 40.45 0.18 -13.49
N GLN A 304 41.16 0.64 -14.53
CA GLN A 304 41.28 -0.06 -15.80
C GLN A 304 41.87 -1.47 -15.60
N GLY A 305 41.16 -2.52 -16.02
CA GLY A 305 41.61 -3.92 -15.96
C GLY A 305 40.96 -4.79 -14.88
N VAL A 306 40.05 -4.24 -14.06
CA VAL A 306 39.22 -5.03 -13.15
C VAL A 306 37.96 -5.49 -13.89
N LEU A 307 37.86 -6.79 -14.19
CA LEU A 307 36.63 -7.40 -14.72
C LEU A 307 35.63 -7.59 -13.57
N ARG A 308 34.51 -6.86 -13.60
CA ARG A 308 33.30 -7.20 -12.86
C ARG A 308 32.23 -7.70 -13.84
N ASP A 309 31.29 -8.48 -13.32
CA ASP A 309 29.96 -8.54 -13.93
C ASP A 309 29.35 -7.14 -13.81
N ASP A 310 29.68 -6.26 -14.76
CA ASP A 310 29.14 -4.91 -14.87
C ASP A 310 27.66 -5.03 -15.21
N TYR A 311 26.83 -5.30 -14.20
CA TYR A 311 25.40 -5.07 -14.34
C TYR A 311 25.24 -3.57 -14.60
N PRO A 312 24.67 -3.15 -15.76
CA PRO A 312 24.37 -1.75 -15.97
C PRO A 312 23.52 -1.29 -14.78
N LEU A 313 24.01 -0.28 -14.06
CA LEU A 313 23.23 0.36 -13.01
C LEU A 313 21.90 0.77 -13.64
N PRO A 314 20.75 0.44 -13.03
CA PRO A 314 19.47 0.90 -13.56
C PRO A 314 19.56 2.43 -13.67
N PRO A 315 19.21 3.00 -14.84
CA PRO A 315 19.33 4.43 -15.04
C PRO A 315 18.52 5.15 -13.96
N HIS A 316 19.10 6.20 -13.37
CA HIS A 316 18.36 7.00 -12.41
C HIS A 316 17.11 7.58 -13.09
N PRO A 317 15.94 7.55 -12.43
CA PRO A 317 14.73 8.11 -12.99
C PRO A 317 14.95 9.59 -13.32
N TRP A 318 14.66 9.98 -14.58
CA TRP A 318 14.84 11.36 -15.06
C TRP A 318 13.82 12.36 -14.51
N ARG A 319 12.84 11.88 -13.73
CA ARG A 319 11.79 12.70 -13.11
C ARG A 319 11.78 12.46 -11.61
N PRO A 320 11.38 13.45 -10.79
CA PRO A 320 11.16 13.22 -9.36
C PRO A 320 10.12 12.13 -9.11
N LEU A 321 10.22 11.45 -7.97
CA LEU A 321 9.20 10.53 -7.49
C LEU A 321 7.89 11.29 -7.25
N LEU A 322 6.79 10.80 -7.82
CA LEU A 322 5.46 11.40 -7.69
C LEU A 322 4.52 10.43 -6.97
N PRO A 323 3.58 10.96 -6.16
CA PRO A 323 2.58 10.11 -5.51
C PRO A 323 1.61 9.56 -6.55
N HIS A 324 1.24 8.30 -6.39
CA HIS A 324 0.11 7.74 -7.15
C HIS A 324 -1.17 8.50 -6.78
N ARG A 325 -1.77 9.19 -7.76
CA ARG A 325 -2.88 10.13 -7.54
C ARG A 325 -4.08 9.45 -6.88
N ASP A 326 -4.43 8.26 -7.35
CA ASP A 326 -5.58 7.54 -6.81
C ASP A 326 -5.25 6.94 -5.44
N ALA A 327 -3.99 6.63 -5.15
CA ALA A 327 -3.58 6.17 -3.82
C ALA A 327 -3.75 7.28 -2.78
N PHE A 328 -3.31 8.48 -3.13
CA PHE A 328 -3.51 9.66 -2.30
C PHE A 328 -5.00 9.96 -2.08
N ARG A 329 -5.78 10.06 -3.16
CA ARG A 329 -7.21 10.39 -3.06
C ARG A 329 -8.00 9.32 -2.32
N HIS A 330 -7.84 8.05 -2.68
CA HIS A 330 -8.54 6.93 -2.07
C HIS A 330 -8.22 6.81 -0.58
N THR A 331 -6.97 7.05 -0.18
CA THR A 331 -6.60 7.04 1.24
C THR A 331 -7.20 8.24 1.96
N LEU A 332 -7.06 9.45 1.41
CA LEU A 332 -7.49 10.68 2.08
C LEU A 332 -8.99 10.71 2.34
N VAL A 333 -9.83 10.29 1.38
CA VAL A 333 -11.29 10.27 1.57
C VAL A 333 -11.74 9.26 2.63
N ARG A 334 -10.87 8.32 3.04
CA ARG A 334 -11.16 7.33 4.08
C ARG A 334 -10.65 7.74 5.47
N LEU A 335 -10.02 8.90 5.58
CA LEU A 335 -9.61 9.48 6.86
C LEU A 335 -10.71 10.41 7.37
N PRO A 336 -11.26 10.21 8.58
CA PRO A 336 -12.30 11.11 9.13
C PRO A 336 -11.87 12.58 9.16
N ALA A 337 -10.57 12.82 9.38
CA ALA A 337 -9.95 14.15 9.40
C ALA A 337 -10.21 14.97 8.12
N VAL A 338 -10.49 14.34 6.97
CA VAL A 338 -10.79 15.02 5.71
C VAL A 338 -11.98 15.98 5.81
N ARG A 339 -12.88 15.77 6.78
CA ARG A 339 -14.01 16.67 7.05
C ARG A 339 -13.60 17.99 7.73
N GLY A 340 -12.36 18.08 8.22
CA GLY A 340 -11.82 19.25 8.88
C GLY A 340 -11.76 20.49 7.96
N PRO A 341 -11.86 21.70 8.55
CA PRO A 341 -11.91 22.94 7.79
C PRO A 341 -10.65 23.19 6.94
N GLY A 342 -9.47 22.82 7.46
CA GLY A 342 -8.17 22.95 6.77
C GLY A 342 -8.03 22.08 5.51
N LEU A 343 -8.92 21.11 5.31
CA LEU A 343 -8.86 20.16 4.20
C LEU A 343 -9.96 20.38 3.13
N SER A 344 -10.66 21.52 3.20
CA SER A 344 -11.73 21.88 2.27
C SER A 344 -11.34 21.74 0.79
N ARG A 345 -10.11 22.17 0.42
CA ARG A 345 -9.60 22.08 -0.96
C ARG A 345 -9.47 20.65 -1.50
N PHE A 346 -9.41 19.64 -0.61
CA PHE A 346 -9.30 18.23 -0.99
C PHE A 346 -10.65 17.52 -1.11
N ARG A 347 -11.76 18.20 -0.79
CA ARG A 347 -13.13 17.67 -0.89
C ARG A 347 -13.84 18.04 -2.19
N ALA A 348 -13.30 18.98 -2.96
CA ALA A 348 -13.88 19.39 -4.24
C ALA A 348 -13.62 18.32 -5.33
N ARG A 349 -14.66 18.00 -6.11
CA ARG A 349 -14.61 17.00 -7.19
C ARG A 349 -13.67 17.43 -8.33
#